data_AF-A0A6V7JX20-F1
#
_entry.id   AF-A0A6V7JX20-F1
#
_cell.length_a   1.000
_cell.length_b   1.000
_cell.length_c   1.000
_cell.angle_alpha   90.00
_cell.angle_beta   90.00
_cell.angle_gamma   90.00
#
_symmetry.space_group_name_H-M   'P 1'
#
loop_
_entity.id
_entity.type
_entity.pdbx_description
1 polymer ?
#
loop_
_entity_poly.entity_id
_entity_poly.type
_entity_poly.pdbx_seq_one_letter_code
_entity_poly.pdbx_strand_id
1 'polypeptide(L)' 'DESTTDGDSGQYHAVELTRGTRGFGFSIRGGREFQNMPLFVLQIAENGPAAIDNRLR' A
#
# COMPACT_ATOMS: atom_id res chain seq x y z
N ASP A 1 0.00 -30.38 -12.62
CA ASP A 1 0.73 -30.21 -11.37
C ASP A 1 1.71 -29.07 -11.61
N GLU A 2 1.25 -27.83 -11.47
CA GLU A 2 2.13 -26.67 -11.57
C GLU A 2 2.35 -26.16 -10.15
N SER A 3 3.49 -26.58 -9.60
CA SER A 3 4.03 -26.11 -8.33
C SER A 3 4.33 -24.61 -8.45
N THR A 4 3.40 -23.78 -8.00
CA THR A 4 3.65 -22.37 -7.72
C THR A 4 4.76 -22.28 -6.69
N THR A 5 5.94 -21.86 -7.13
CA THR A 5 7.12 -21.60 -6.30
C THR A 5 6.77 -20.65 -5.16
N ASP A 6 6.74 -21.21 -3.94
CA ASP A 6 6.93 -20.47 -2.69
C ASP A 6 8.20 -19.63 -2.79
N GLY A 7 8.06 -18.31 -2.99
CA GLY A 7 9.18 -17.41 -3.25
C GLY A 7 9.22 -16.15 -2.37
N ASP A 8 8.18 -15.89 -1.60
CA ASP A 8 8.19 -14.94 -0.49
C ASP A 8 7.01 -15.31 0.41
N SER A 9 7.26 -15.94 1.56
CA SER A 9 6.24 -16.02 2.63
C SER A 9 6.10 -14.64 3.29
N GLY A 10 5.99 -13.60 2.47
CA GLY A 10 5.87 -12.21 2.87
C GLY A 10 4.60 -12.10 3.69
N GLN A 11 4.76 -11.74 4.95
CA GLN A 11 3.64 -11.62 5.86
C GLN A 11 2.73 -10.50 5.33
N TYR A 12 1.60 -10.86 4.73
CA TYR A 12 0.62 -9.87 4.31
C TYR A 12 0.14 -9.06 5.51
N HIS A 13 0.17 -7.73 5.40
CA HIS A 13 -0.31 -6.82 6.43
C HIS A 13 -1.59 -6.14 5.94
N ALA A 14 -2.70 -6.45 6.61
CA ALA A 14 -3.98 -5.85 6.32
C ALA A 14 -4.17 -4.55 7.13
N VAL A 15 -4.60 -3.49 6.47
CA VAL A 15 -4.91 -2.20 7.07
C VAL A 15 -6.31 -1.78 6.63
N GLU A 16 -7.15 -1.49 7.61
CA GLU A 16 -8.49 -0.92 7.39
C GLU A 16 -8.45 0.55 7.77
N LEU A 17 -8.88 1.42 6.84
CA LEU A 17 -8.93 2.86 7.04
C LEU A 17 -10.33 3.38 6.73
N THR A 18 -10.83 4.27 7.59
CA THR A 18 -12.03 5.06 7.29
C THR A 18 -11.68 6.17 6.30
N ARG A 19 -12.45 6.28 5.21
CA ARG A 19 -12.24 7.33 4.20
C ARG A 19 -12.55 8.71 4.77
N GLY A 20 -11.58 9.62 4.73
CA GLY A 20 -11.79 11.02 5.06
C GLY A 20 -12.33 11.84 3.89
N THR A 21 -12.57 13.13 4.11
CA THR A 21 -13.08 14.07 3.09
C THR A 21 -12.17 14.17 1.85
N ARG A 22 -10.86 13.99 2.03
CA ARG A 22 -9.84 14.01 0.98
C ARG A 22 -9.30 12.61 0.60
N GLY A 23 -10.02 11.54 0.96
CA GLY A 23 -9.59 10.15 0.74
C GLY A 23 -8.90 9.53 1.95
N PHE A 24 -8.00 8.57 1.72
CA PHE A 24 -7.35 7.78 2.78
C PHE A 24 -6.05 8.39 3.31
N GLY A 25 -5.53 9.44 2.68
CA GLY A 25 -4.36 10.17 3.17
C GLY A 25 -3.00 9.54 2.84
N PHE A 26 -2.91 8.77 1.76
CA PHE A 26 -1.62 8.34 1.19
C PHE A 26 -1.66 8.40 -0.33
N SER A 27 -0.48 8.45 -0.97
CA SER A 27 -0.31 8.32 -2.41
C SER A 27 0.48 7.06 -2.75
N ILE A 28 0.21 6.52 -3.94
CA ILE A 28 0.92 5.34 -4.47
C ILE A 28 1.73 5.71 -5.71
N ARG A 29 2.81 4.96 -5.95
CA ARG A 29 3.60 5.01 -7.18
C ARG A 29 3.90 3.60 -7.66
N GLY A 30 4.08 3.43 -8.97
CA GLY A 30 4.32 2.15 -9.61
C GLY A 30 3.08 1.67 -10.35
N GLY A 31 3.08 0.41 -10.77
CA GLY A 31 2.04 -0.16 -11.61
C GLY A 31 2.55 -0.47 -13.01
N ARG A 32 1.66 -1.08 -13.80
CA ARG A 32 1.97 -1.55 -15.16
C ARG A 32 2.42 -0.42 -16.07
N GLU A 33 1.82 0.75 -15.91
CA GLU A 33 2.12 1.97 -16.66
C GLU A 33 3.52 2.56 -16.34
N PHE A 34 4.14 2.15 -15.23
CA PHE A 34 5.50 2.54 -14.84
C PHE A 34 6.49 1.40 -15.08
N GLN A 35 6.51 0.82 -16.29
CA GLN A 35 7.42 -0.28 -16.66
C GLN A 35 7.29 -1.50 -15.72
N ASN A 36 6.06 -1.82 -15.31
CA ASN A 36 5.78 -2.88 -14.32
C ASN A 36 6.51 -2.70 -12.97
N MET A 37 6.79 -1.46 -12.57
CA MET A 37 7.35 -1.15 -11.25
C MET A 37 6.40 -1.63 -10.13
N PRO A 38 6.92 -2.23 -9.04
CA PRO A 38 6.09 -2.58 -7.88
C PRO A 38 5.37 -1.35 -7.30
N LEU A 39 4.24 -1.58 -6.61
CA LEU A 39 3.51 -0.51 -5.95
C LEU A 39 4.19 -0.11 -4.64
N PHE A 40 4.35 1.19 -4.43
CA PHE A 40 4.89 1.77 -3.21
C PHE A 40 3.99 2.88 -2.69
N VAL A 41 3.91 3.01 -1.37
CA VAL A 41 3.39 4.23 -0.73
C VAL A 41 4.46 5.32 -0.86
N LEU A 42 4.13 6.41 -1.56
CA LEU A 42 5.08 7.48 -1.83
C LEU A 42 5.05 8.57 -0.75
N GLN A 43 3.86 8.92 -0.30
CA GLN A 43 3.66 9.96 0.71
C GLN A 43 2.47 9.63 1.58
N ILE A 44 2.60 9.90 2.88
CA ILE A 44 1.48 9.93 3.82
C ILE A 44 1.14 11.40 4.06
N ALA A 45 -0.12 11.78 3.85
CA ALA A 45 -0.59 13.13 4.12
C ALA A 45 -0.66 13.35 5.64
N GLU A 46 -0.02 14.44 6.10
CA GLU A 46 -0.10 14.85 7.50
C GLU A 46 -1.56 15.00 7.94
N ASN A 47 -1.85 14.49 9.14
CA ASN A 47 -3.19 14.49 9.74
C ASN A 47 -4.27 13.76 8.89
N GLY A 48 -3.89 12.97 7.89
CA GLY A 48 -4.78 12.11 7.12
C GLY A 48 -5.07 10.78 7.82
N PRO A 49 -6.09 10.01 7.38
CA PRO A 49 -6.44 8.74 8.00
C PRO A 49 -5.26 7.76 8.13
N ALA A 50 -4.46 7.60 7.07
CA ALA A 50 -3.25 6.78 7.10
C ALA A 50 -2.18 7.27 8.10
N ALA A 51 -2.00 8.59 8.27
CA ALA A 51 -1.07 9.15 9.25
C ALA A 51 -1.53 8.91 10.69
N ILE A 52 -2.84 8.99 10.94
CA ILE A 52 -3.43 8.75 12.26
C ILE A 52 -3.31 7.27 12.62
N ASP A 53 -3.57 6.39 11.66
CA ASP A 53 -3.49 4.93 11.83
C ASP A 53 -2.04 4.43 12.04
N ASN A 54 -1.05 5.08 11.43
CA ASN A 54 0.39 4.81 11.59
C ASN A 54 0.90 3.42 11.17
N ARG A 55 0.07 2.55 10.55
CA ARG A 55 0.53 1.22 10.08
C ARG A 55 1.16 1.21 8.68
N LEU A 56 1.10 2.30 7.92
CA LEU A 56 1.60 2.40 6.53
C LEU A 56 3.01 3.01 6.38
N ARG A 57 3.84 2.94 7.42
CA ARG A 57 5.20 3.52 7.44
C ARG A 57 6.26 2.55 6.91
#